data_AF-A0A9R1UG52-F1
#
_entry.id   AF-A0A9R1UG52-F1
#
_cell.length_a   1.000
_cell.length_b   1.000
_cell.length_c   1.000
_cell.angle_alpha   90.00
_cell.angle_beta   90.00
_cell.angle_gamma   90.00
#
_symmetry.space_group_name_H-M   'P 1'
#
loop_
_entity.id
_entity.type
_entity.pdbx_description
1 polymer ?
#
loop_
_entity_poly.entity_id
_entity_poly.type
_entity_poly.pdbx_seq_one_letter_code
_entity_poly.pdbx_strand_id
1 'polypeptide(L)'
;MSLENASQSSCMGVSQVDMMPQLSIRDPLGPVITKGRPKLASRIKSFLEAPKKRTCSYYQGLGHYATSCSKRKAEESLQET
;
A
#
# COMPACT_ATOMS: atom_id res chain seq x y z
N MET A 1 -45.69 -41.00 -2.98
CA MET A 1 -45.85 -40.79 -1.52
C MET A 1 -45.18 -42.01 -0.88
N SER A 2 -44.06 -41.94 -0.20
CA SER A 2 -43.62 -40.91 0.74
C SER A 2 -42.11 -40.73 0.72
N LEU A 3 -41.70 -39.51 1.03
CA LEU A 3 -40.35 -38.97 1.04
C LEU A 3 -39.72 -39.26 2.40
N GLU A 4 -38.79 -40.21 2.50
CA GLU A 4 -38.00 -40.42 3.73
C GLU A 4 -36.79 -39.49 3.72
N ASN A 5 -37.07 -38.26 4.11
CA ASN A 5 -36.12 -37.24 4.48
C ASN A 5 -35.63 -37.53 5.90
N ALA A 6 -34.42 -38.04 6.05
CA ALA A 6 -33.68 -37.98 7.30
C ALA A 6 -32.18 -38.06 7.00
N SER A 7 -31.66 -37.00 6.37
CA SER A 7 -30.23 -36.70 6.47
C SER A 7 -29.96 -36.40 7.95
N GLN A 8 -29.58 -37.42 8.70
CA GLN A 8 -29.00 -37.30 10.03
C GLN A 8 -27.66 -36.60 9.86
N SER A 9 -27.71 -35.27 9.80
CA SER A 9 -26.57 -34.42 10.06
C SER A 9 -26.16 -34.68 11.50
N SER A 10 -25.20 -35.59 11.67
CA SER A 10 -24.52 -35.79 12.94
C SER A 10 -23.70 -34.53 13.21
N CYS A 11 -24.31 -33.57 13.90
CA CYS A 11 -23.64 -32.45 14.52
C CYS A 11 -22.80 -32.96 15.71
N MET A 12 -21.83 -33.83 15.43
CA MET A 12 -20.73 -34.07 16.35
C MET A 12 -19.92 -32.78 16.35
N GLY A 13 -20.16 -31.97 17.38
CA GLY A 13 -19.57 -30.65 17.53
C GLY A 13 -18.05 -30.72 17.36
N VAL A 14 -17.56 -30.20 16.25
CA VAL A 14 -16.15 -29.85 16.12
C VAL A 14 -15.86 -28.86 17.24
N SER A 15 -15.16 -29.33 18.28
CA SER A 15 -14.77 -28.44 19.35
C SER A 15 -13.95 -27.31 18.74
N GLN A 16 -14.10 -26.08 19.22
CA GLN A 16 -13.34 -24.93 18.74
C GLN A 16 -11.80 -25.17 18.74
N VAL A 17 -11.35 -26.13 19.54
CA VAL A 17 -9.96 -26.59 19.65
C VAL A 17 -9.49 -27.38 18.41
N ASP A 18 -10.40 -28.09 17.72
CA ASP A 18 -10.09 -28.93 16.55
C ASP A 18 -9.94 -28.10 15.27
N MET A 19 -10.54 -26.90 15.22
CA MET A 19 -10.38 -25.96 14.11
C MET A 19 -9.21 -24.98 14.28
N MET A 20 -8.52 -25.00 15.43
CA MET A 20 -7.43 -24.08 15.71
C MET A 20 -6.11 -24.72 15.25
N PRO A 21 -5.30 -24.07 14.38
CA PRO A 21 -4.04 -24.64 13.95
C PRO A 21 -3.16 -24.91 15.18
N GLN A 22 -2.77 -26.17 15.38
CA GLN A 22 -1.93 -26.56 16.50
C GLN A 22 -0.53 -25.94 16.31
N LEU A 23 -0.24 -24.88 17.06
CA LEU A 23 1.07 -24.23 17.03
C LEU A 23 2.05 -25.06 17.85
N SER A 24 3.00 -25.73 17.19
CA SER A 24 4.14 -26.35 17.88
C SER A 24 5.22 -25.31 18.12
N ILE A 25 5.42 -24.93 19.38
CA ILE A 25 6.51 -24.02 19.77
C ILE A 25 7.78 -24.87 19.91
N ARG A 26 8.86 -24.46 19.24
CA ARG A 26 10.19 -25.07 19.34
C ARG A 26 11.17 -24.04 19.83
N ASP A 27 11.98 -24.40 20.81
CA ASP A 27 13.06 -23.54 21.26
C ASP A 27 14.17 -23.49 20.20
N PRO A 28 14.75 -22.30 19.96
CA PRO A 28 15.81 -22.18 18.99
C PRO A 28 17.08 -22.89 19.46
N LEU A 29 17.70 -23.66 18.56
CA LEU A 29 18.92 -24.42 18.84
C LEU A 29 20.20 -23.56 18.93
N GLY A 30 20.06 -22.24 18.77
CA GLY A 30 21.18 -21.29 18.78
C GLY A 30 20.69 -19.85 18.72
N PRO A 31 21.60 -18.87 18.63
CA PRO A 31 21.24 -17.46 18.56
C PRO A 31 20.36 -17.17 17.34
N VAL A 32 19.12 -16.72 17.58
CA VAL A 32 18.19 -16.32 16.52
C VAL A 32 18.22 -14.82 16.33
N ILE A 33 18.26 -14.39 15.06
CA ILE A 33 18.09 -12.99 14.70
C ILE A 33 16.70 -12.52 15.13
N THR A 34 16.67 -11.72 16.20
CA THR A 34 15.42 -11.10 16.63
C THR A 34 15.00 -10.07 15.59
N LYS A 35 13.68 -9.89 15.37
CA LYS A 35 13.09 -8.80 14.59
C LYS A 35 13.25 -7.46 15.34
N GLY A 36 14.45 -7.20 15.86
CA GLY A 36 14.78 -6.07 16.71
C GLY A 36 14.66 -4.73 15.98
N ARG A 37 15.09 -3.66 16.65
CA ARG A 37 15.00 -2.30 16.14
C ARG A 37 15.65 -2.19 14.75
N PRO A 38 14.94 -1.64 13.74
CA PRO A 38 15.52 -1.38 12.43
C PRO A 38 16.82 -0.57 12.55
N LYS A 39 17.91 -1.10 11.99
CA LYS A 39 19.22 -0.44 11.98
C LYS A 39 19.26 0.78 11.06
N LEU A 40 18.37 0.81 10.06
CA LEU A 40 18.25 1.87 9.07
C LEU A 40 17.04 2.75 9.37
N ALA A 41 17.21 4.06 9.21
CA ALA A 41 16.12 5.01 9.27
C ALA A 41 15.20 4.81 8.06
N SER A 42 13.88 4.67 8.29
CA SER A 42 12.90 4.54 7.22
C SER A 42 12.64 5.85 6.48
N ARG A 43 12.95 6.99 7.11
CA ARG A 43 12.71 8.33 6.57
C ARG A 43 14.00 8.95 6.04
N ILE A 44 13.96 9.42 4.79
CA ILE A 44 15.03 10.23 4.20
C ILE A 44 15.04 11.61 4.90
N LYS A 45 16.23 12.10 5.27
CA LYS A 45 16.37 13.43 5.90
C LYS A 45 15.95 14.50 4.90
N SER A 46 15.21 15.51 5.34
CA SER A 46 14.61 16.54 4.46
C SER A 46 15.61 17.29 3.58
N PHE A 47 16.87 17.44 4.02
CA PHE A 47 17.92 18.08 3.21
C PHE A 47 18.44 17.21 2.05
N LEU A 48 18.21 15.90 2.08
CA LEU A 48 18.51 14.97 0.98
C LEU A 48 17.31 14.77 0.07
N GLU A 49 16.13 15.24 0.47
CA GLU A 49 14.93 15.14 -0.36
C GLU A 49 15.07 16.13 -1.52
N ALA A 50 15.02 15.61 -2.76
CA ALA A 50 15.13 16.45 -3.95
C ALA A 50 14.03 17.53 -3.91
N PRO A 51 14.37 18.81 -4.15
CA PRO A 51 13.36 19.86 -4.19
C PRO A 51 12.29 19.50 -5.20
N LYS A 52 11.05 19.33 -4.72
CA LYS A 52 9.91 19.03 -5.59
C LYS A 52 9.70 20.23 -6.52
N LYS A 53 10.22 20.13 -7.74
CA LYS A 53 10.05 21.18 -8.75
C LYS A 53 8.55 21.30 -9.03
N ARG A 54 8.06 22.54 -9.06
CA ARG A 54 6.68 22.83 -9.46
C ARG A 54 6.48 22.39 -10.90
N THR A 55 5.32 21.81 -11.22
CA THR A 55 4.99 21.36 -12.57
C THR A 55 3.91 22.27 -13.17
N CYS A 56 4.12 22.74 -14.38
CA CYS A 56 3.18 23.54 -15.13
C CYS A 56 2.01 22.66 -15.59
N SER A 57 0.77 23.00 -15.21
CA SER A 57 -0.39 22.19 -15.61
C SER A 57 -0.73 22.26 -17.10
N TYR A 58 -0.25 23.28 -17.83
CA TYR A 58 -0.53 23.46 -19.26
C TYR A 58 0.28 22.50 -20.15
N TYR A 59 1.58 22.31 -19.87
CA TYR A 59 2.46 21.48 -20.71
C TYR A 59 3.39 20.53 -19.92
N GLN A 60 3.14 20.39 -18.62
CA GLN A 60 3.89 19.52 -17.71
C GLN A 60 5.38 19.88 -17.55
N GLY A 61 5.80 21.06 -17.99
CA GLY A 61 7.15 21.57 -17.78
C GLY A 61 7.47 21.84 -16.31
N LEU A 62 8.72 21.66 -15.91
CA LEU A 62 9.16 21.88 -14.53
C LEU A 62 9.56 23.35 -14.30
N GLY A 63 9.40 23.84 -13.07
CA GLY A 63 9.95 25.11 -12.58
C GLY A 63 9.03 26.33 -12.56
N HIS A 64 7.78 26.24 -13.04
CA HIS A 64 6.86 27.38 -13.10
C HIS A 64 5.39 26.96 -13.09
N TYR A 65 4.47 27.89 -12.82
CA TYR A 65 3.02 27.65 -12.87
C TYR A 65 2.45 27.87 -14.27
N ALA A 66 1.25 27.35 -14.53
CA ALA A 66 0.55 27.63 -15.79
C ALA A 66 0.23 29.12 -15.99
N THR A 67 0.03 29.88 -14.92
CA THR A 67 -0.18 31.35 -14.97
C THR A 67 1.04 32.10 -15.49
N SER A 68 2.25 31.58 -15.23
CA SER A 68 3.52 32.12 -15.71
C SER A 68 4.08 31.36 -16.92
N CYS A 69 3.25 30.55 -17.59
CA CYS A 69 3.68 29.73 -18.73
C CYS A 69 3.87 30.59 -19.98
N SER A 70 5.10 30.72 -20.46
CA SER A 70 5.40 31.47 -21.69
C SER A 70 4.71 30.86 -22.92
N LYS A 71 4.56 29.54 -23.00
CA LYS A 71 3.85 28.88 -24.11
C LYS A 71 2.37 29.26 -24.15
N ARG A 72 1.73 29.30 -22.98
CA ARG A 72 0.32 29.68 -22.85
C ARG A 72 0.13 31.15 -23.24
N LYS A 73 1.04 32.03 -22.78
CA LYS A 73 1.03 33.45 -23.16
C LYS A 73 1.24 33.66 -24.66
N ALA A 74 2.11 32.86 -25.29
CA ALA A 74 2.34 32.93 -26.73
C ALA A 74 1.11 32.46 -27.54
N GLU A 75 0.42 31.40 -27.11
CA GLU A 75 -0.82 30.95 -27.75
C GLU A 75 -1.95 31.98 -27.60
N GLU A 76 -2.13 32.53 -26.39
CA GLU A 76 -3.13 33.55 -26.10
C GLU A 76 -2.93 34.79 -26.99
N SER A 77 -1.68 35.22 -27.18
CA SER A 77 -1.35 36.35 -28.07
C SER A 77 -1.59 36.08 -29.56
N LEU A 78 -1.66 34.82 -29.99
CA LEU A 78 -1.97 34.44 -31.38
C LEU A 78 -3.48 34.31 -31.63
N GLN A 79 -4.27 34.08 -30.57
CA GLN A 79 -5.74 34.04 -30.65
C GLN A 79 -6.38 35.42 -30.53
N GLU A 80 -5.64 36.41 -30.03
CA GLU A 80 -6.10 37.80 -29.92
C GLU A 80 -5.86 38.64 -31.19
N THR A 81 -5.29 38.05 -32.25
CA THR A 81 -5.09 38.63 -33.59
C THR A 81 -5.98 37.96 -34.63
#